data_AF-A0A7C4CX97-F1
#
_entry.id   AF-A0A7C4CX97-F1
#
_cell.length_a   1.000
_cell.length_b   1.000
_cell.length_c   1.000
_cell.angle_alpha   90.00
_cell.angle_beta   90.00
_cell.angle_gamma   90.00
#
_symmetry.space_group_name_H-M   'P 1'
#
loop_
_entity.id
_entity.type
_entity.pdbx_description
1 polymer ?
#
loop_
_entity_poly.entity_id
_entity_poly.type
_entity_poly.pdbx_seq_one_letter_code
_entity_poly.pdbx_strand_id
1 'polypeptide(L)'
;MESDWREIYREIRKNFTSFRKAKISREFSEKLTKDLDYLKNLFVEEVSGENLKVTSEWISNLKSILRDVCLKLGLENVTFPPELKSFIDDPKTHLKKKLFTYAMDLARGKMSLKMFEDRGRRAIQTSLQTNLRNIYQSWIFLTLISHLSEDGGVVVYPECRYLSLERSGKQKVSIIPPNIVISTSRGLLSFFLEAPRPVSWEDTNDLKKVWSLYKAMRPDILVYSGMIMNILEIDLDPPIKKPDLIIEVKELEDWYQRTREIKRIEQPISAEEWRFMWLRGLWEGLGKELGARTEPEKIEDVSRKNVKLRELELVKLYREVYKPKKMILVARCPSPPNVRKNLEENGIMVIDNVGFDRDKLRKLSEIVLSYATSSEDVLILKGELARAIYQKSRELGKHPEFLIKKIIEVI
;
A
#
# COMPACT_ATOMS: atom_id res chain seq x y z
N MET A 1 10.54 -11.17 -38.41
CA MET A 1 11.08 -9.81 -38.16
C MET A 1 10.26 -9.21 -37.04
N GLU A 2 10.80 -9.21 -35.82
CA GLU A 2 10.18 -8.46 -34.73
C GLU A 2 10.28 -6.97 -35.09
N SER A 3 9.13 -6.29 -35.13
CA SER A 3 9.08 -4.86 -35.45
C SER A 3 9.75 -4.08 -34.30
N ASP A 4 10.76 -3.26 -34.61
CA ASP A 4 11.39 -2.37 -33.64
C ASP A 4 10.52 -1.12 -33.50
N TRP A 5 10.19 -0.74 -32.26
CA TRP A 5 9.40 0.46 -31.99
C TRP A 5 10.07 1.74 -32.53
N ARG A 6 11.39 1.73 -32.73
CA ARG A 6 12.13 2.82 -33.37
C ARG A 6 11.79 2.98 -34.85
N GLU A 7 11.45 1.90 -35.56
CA GLU A 7 10.99 1.97 -36.95
C GLU A 7 9.64 2.68 -37.02
N ILE A 8 8.71 2.32 -36.13
CA ILE A 8 7.41 2.97 -36.00
C ILE A 8 7.57 4.47 -35.70
N TYR A 9 8.51 4.83 -34.81
CA TYR A 9 8.84 6.24 -34.57
C TYR A 9 9.33 6.98 -35.83
N ARG A 10 10.18 6.36 -36.65
CA ARG A 10 10.66 6.96 -37.91
C ARG A 10 9.49 7.21 -38.86
N GLU A 11 8.53 6.30 -38.94
CA GLU A 11 7.32 6.48 -39.75
C GLU A 11 6.42 7.60 -39.23
N ILE A 12 6.19 7.65 -37.91
CA ILE A 12 5.45 8.74 -37.26
C ILE A 12 6.11 10.09 -37.58
N ARG A 13 7.45 10.18 -37.52
CA ARG A 13 8.18 11.41 -37.83
C ARG A 13 8.06 11.83 -39.29
N LYS A 14 8.22 10.90 -40.23
CA LYS A 14 8.05 11.18 -41.67
C LYS A 14 6.65 11.74 -41.95
N ASN A 15 5.62 11.15 -41.35
CA ASN A 15 4.25 11.62 -41.48
C ASN A 15 4.10 13.03 -40.85
N PHE A 16 4.61 13.26 -39.64
CA PHE A 16 4.53 14.57 -38.97
C PHE A 16 5.20 15.72 -39.74
N THR A 17 6.32 15.47 -40.41
CA THR A 17 7.00 16.50 -41.23
C THR A 17 6.19 16.91 -42.45
N SER A 18 5.47 15.96 -43.07
CA SER A 18 4.61 16.23 -44.23
C SER A 18 3.37 17.06 -43.87
N PHE A 19 2.90 16.96 -42.62
CA PHE A 19 1.64 17.58 -42.18
C PHE A 19 1.79 18.89 -41.39
N ARG A 20 3.00 19.35 -41.05
CA ARG A 20 3.22 20.68 -40.42
C ARG A 20 2.63 21.86 -41.22
N LYS A 21 2.25 21.64 -42.48
CA LYS A 21 1.64 22.62 -43.39
C LYS A 21 0.11 22.47 -43.58
N ALA A 22 -0.53 21.47 -42.95
CA ALA A 22 -1.96 21.20 -43.13
C ALA A 22 -2.72 21.10 -41.79
N LYS A 23 -3.99 21.48 -41.80
CA LYS A 23 -4.93 21.37 -40.68
C LYS A 23 -5.01 19.89 -40.25
N ILE A 24 -4.90 19.60 -38.95
CA ILE A 24 -4.96 18.23 -38.41
C ILE A 24 -6.30 17.60 -38.82
N SER A 25 -6.27 16.62 -39.74
CA SER A 25 -7.47 15.87 -40.13
C SER A 25 -7.81 14.80 -39.10
N ARG A 26 -9.08 14.39 -39.06
CA ARG A 26 -9.54 13.30 -38.19
C ARG A 26 -8.80 11.98 -38.49
N GLU A 27 -8.62 11.66 -39.77
CA GLU A 27 -7.89 10.47 -40.23
C GLU A 27 -6.43 10.46 -39.76
N PHE A 28 -5.76 11.61 -39.78
CA PHE A 28 -4.38 11.73 -39.26
C PHE A 28 -4.34 11.47 -37.75
N SER A 29 -5.29 12.03 -36.99
CA SER A 29 -5.39 11.81 -35.55
C SER A 29 -5.61 10.33 -35.21
N GLU A 30 -6.47 9.66 -35.96
CA GLU A 30 -6.75 8.23 -35.80
C GLU A 30 -5.52 7.37 -36.14
N LYS A 31 -4.83 7.66 -37.25
CA LYS A 31 -3.59 6.97 -37.63
C LYS A 31 -2.50 7.17 -36.58
N LEU A 32 -2.25 8.41 -36.17
CA LEU A 32 -1.25 8.72 -35.14
C LEU A 32 -1.54 7.99 -33.82
N THR A 33 -2.81 7.92 -33.43
CA THR A 33 -3.21 7.20 -32.21
C THR A 33 -2.88 5.71 -32.30
N LYS A 34 -3.14 5.08 -33.45
CA LYS A 34 -2.79 3.67 -33.70
C LYS A 34 -1.28 3.45 -33.70
N ASP A 35 -0.53 4.27 -34.43
CA ASP A 35 0.93 4.16 -34.53
C ASP A 35 1.60 4.34 -33.16
N LEU A 36 1.14 5.32 -32.38
CA LEU A 36 1.62 5.52 -31.00
C LEU A 36 1.23 4.38 -30.08
N ASP A 37 0.04 3.79 -30.25
CA ASP A 37 -0.34 2.63 -29.47
C ASP A 37 0.53 1.41 -29.76
N TYR A 38 0.82 1.17 -31.04
CA TYR A 38 1.72 0.11 -31.47
C TYR A 38 3.16 0.32 -30.99
N LEU A 39 3.68 1.55 -31.10
CA LEU A 39 4.99 1.92 -30.53
C LEU A 39 5.06 1.62 -29.03
N LYS A 40 4.06 2.04 -28.25
CA LYS A 40 3.99 1.76 -26.80
C LYS A 40 3.93 0.25 -26.52
N ASN A 41 3.19 -0.52 -27.31
CA ASN A 41 3.11 -1.99 -27.15
C ASN A 41 4.50 -2.63 -27.27
N LEU A 42 5.22 -2.30 -28.34
CA LEU A 42 6.55 -2.83 -28.63
C LEU A 42 7.58 -2.38 -27.57
N PHE A 43 7.52 -1.11 -27.15
CA PHE A 43 8.41 -0.59 -26.11
C PHE A 43 8.18 -1.26 -24.74
N VAL A 44 6.92 -1.52 -24.37
CA VAL A 44 6.60 -2.26 -23.13
C VAL A 44 7.14 -3.70 -23.19
N GLU A 45 7.02 -4.36 -24.35
CA GLU A 45 7.56 -5.69 -24.56
C GLU A 45 9.09 -5.71 -24.42
N GLU A 46 9.79 -4.78 -25.08
CA GLU A 46 11.26 -4.64 -24.97
C GLU A 46 11.71 -4.40 -23.52
N VAL A 47 10.98 -3.61 -22.74
CA VAL A 47 11.37 -3.23 -21.37
C VAL A 47 10.99 -4.27 -20.33
N SER A 48 9.90 -5.04 -20.52
CA SER A 48 9.30 -5.84 -19.46
C SER A 48 8.73 -7.20 -19.88
N GLY A 49 8.93 -7.66 -21.12
CA GLY A 49 8.35 -8.91 -21.63
C GLY A 49 8.58 -10.12 -20.71
N GLU A 50 9.81 -10.35 -20.26
CA GLU A 50 10.12 -11.44 -19.32
C GLU A 50 9.46 -11.24 -17.94
N ASN A 51 9.50 -10.02 -17.42
CA ASN A 51 8.90 -9.69 -16.13
C ASN A 51 7.37 -9.79 -16.14
N LEU A 52 6.72 -9.62 -17.30
CA LEU A 52 5.27 -9.77 -17.45
C LEU A 52 4.83 -11.24 -17.29
N LYS A 53 5.70 -12.21 -17.57
CA LYS A 53 5.45 -13.64 -17.29
C LYS A 53 5.39 -13.87 -15.78
N VAL A 54 6.41 -13.42 -15.05
CA VAL A 54 6.47 -13.48 -13.58
C VAL A 54 5.28 -12.73 -12.95
N THR A 55 4.95 -11.56 -13.50
CA THR A 55 3.78 -10.76 -13.07
C THR A 55 2.48 -11.56 -13.16
N SER A 56 2.31 -12.34 -14.23
CA SER A 56 1.10 -13.16 -14.41
C SER A 56 0.96 -14.23 -13.34
N GLU A 57 2.06 -14.88 -12.92
CA GLU A 57 2.04 -15.83 -11.79
C GLU A 57 1.67 -15.15 -10.47
N TRP A 58 2.24 -13.98 -10.18
CA TRP A 58 1.94 -13.23 -8.95
C TRP A 58 0.46 -12.84 -8.88
N ILE A 59 -0.09 -12.38 -10.01
CA ILE A 59 -1.52 -12.07 -10.13
C ILE A 59 -2.38 -13.32 -9.94
N SER A 60 -1.97 -14.46 -10.49
CA SER A 60 -2.69 -15.73 -10.33
C SER A 60 -2.74 -16.15 -8.85
N ASN A 61 -1.60 -16.07 -8.14
CA ASN A 61 -1.52 -16.36 -6.71
C ASN A 61 -2.41 -15.43 -5.88
N LEU A 62 -2.40 -14.12 -6.19
CA LEU A 62 -3.27 -13.14 -5.53
C LEU A 62 -4.76 -13.43 -5.79
N LYS A 63 -5.15 -13.70 -7.04
CA LYS A 63 -6.54 -14.04 -7.39
C LYS A 63 -6.98 -15.36 -6.73
N SER A 64 -6.07 -16.30 -6.56
CA SER A 64 -6.33 -17.58 -5.89
C SER A 64 -6.64 -17.38 -4.40
N ILE A 65 -5.77 -16.67 -3.66
CA ILE A 65 -6.03 -16.40 -2.24
C ILE A 65 -7.25 -15.50 -2.04
N LEU A 66 -7.48 -14.55 -2.95
CA LEU A 66 -8.64 -13.67 -2.90
C LEU A 66 -9.96 -14.46 -2.91
N ARG A 67 -10.11 -15.42 -3.84
CA ARG A 67 -11.30 -16.28 -3.90
C ARG A 67 -11.48 -17.11 -2.62
N ASP A 68 -10.39 -17.68 -2.11
CA ASP A 68 -10.40 -18.49 -0.89
C ASP A 68 -10.86 -17.66 0.33
N VAL A 69 -10.30 -16.46 0.50
CA VAL A 69 -10.67 -15.54 1.58
C VAL A 69 -12.12 -15.08 1.47
N CYS A 70 -12.60 -14.72 0.28
CA CYS A 70 -14.00 -14.31 0.12
C CYS A 70 -14.97 -15.41 0.55
N LEU A 71 -14.68 -16.67 0.20
CA LEU A 71 -15.49 -17.81 0.59
C LEU A 71 -15.41 -18.07 2.10
N LYS A 72 -14.21 -18.17 2.67
CA LYS A 72 -14.01 -18.52 4.08
C LYS A 72 -14.53 -17.46 5.05
N LEU A 73 -14.31 -16.18 4.75
CA LEU A 73 -14.72 -15.06 5.59
C LEU A 73 -16.10 -14.50 5.24
N GLY A 74 -16.77 -15.04 4.20
CA GLY A 74 -18.06 -14.56 3.72
C GLY A 74 -18.02 -13.10 3.26
N LEU A 75 -16.91 -12.67 2.63
CA LEU A 75 -16.79 -11.33 2.04
C LEU A 75 -17.52 -11.28 0.70
N GLU A 76 -18.29 -10.23 0.48
CA GLU A 76 -18.96 -10.00 -0.81
C GLU A 76 -17.95 -9.61 -1.89
N ASN A 77 -16.97 -8.77 -1.53
CA ASN A 77 -15.92 -8.37 -2.45
C ASN A 77 -14.69 -7.81 -1.71
N VAL A 78 -13.56 -7.74 -2.43
CA VAL A 78 -12.36 -7.03 -2.00
C VAL A 78 -12.02 -5.94 -3.03
N THR A 79 -11.91 -4.70 -2.57
CA THR A 79 -11.54 -3.57 -3.43
C THR A 79 -10.04 -3.29 -3.35
N PHE A 80 -9.46 -2.96 -4.50
CA PHE A 80 -8.05 -2.58 -4.64
C PHE A 80 -7.94 -1.12 -5.06
N PRO A 81 -6.83 -0.43 -4.74
CA PRO A 81 -6.55 0.88 -5.32
C PRO A 81 -6.72 0.87 -6.85
N PRO A 82 -7.30 1.91 -7.48
CA PRO A 82 -7.58 1.92 -8.92
C PRO A 82 -6.36 1.60 -9.79
N GLU A 83 -5.18 2.09 -9.39
CA GLU A 83 -3.91 1.82 -10.04
C GLU A 83 -3.57 0.32 -10.00
N LEU A 84 -3.65 -0.30 -8.82
CA LEU A 84 -3.40 -1.72 -8.64
C LEU A 84 -4.46 -2.58 -9.35
N LYS A 85 -5.74 -2.19 -9.28
CA LYS A 85 -6.82 -2.88 -9.99
C LYS A 85 -6.58 -2.89 -11.49
N SER A 86 -6.27 -1.73 -12.08
CA SER A 86 -5.95 -1.63 -13.50
C SER A 86 -4.74 -2.48 -13.89
N PHE A 87 -3.76 -2.63 -12.99
CA PHE A 87 -2.59 -3.48 -13.23
C PHE A 87 -2.92 -4.97 -13.13
N ILE A 88 -3.72 -5.39 -12.15
CA ILE A 88 -4.18 -6.78 -11.97
C ILE A 88 -5.04 -7.27 -13.14
N ASP A 89 -5.82 -6.36 -13.73
CA ASP A 89 -6.72 -6.67 -14.85
C ASP A 89 -5.96 -6.84 -16.16
N ASP A 90 -5.05 -5.91 -16.47
CA ASP A 90 -4.19 -5.98 -17.65
C ASP A 90 -2.87 -5.23 -17.38
N PRO A 91 -1.80 -5.94 -16.97
CA PRO A 91 -0.50 -5.34 -16.68
C PRO A 91 0.09 -4.60 -17.88
N LYS A 92 -0.03 -5.17 -19.10
CA LYS A 92 0.56 -4.59 -20.31
C LYS A 92 -0.15 -3.29 -20.67
N THR A 93 -1.48 -3.29 -20.68
CA THR A 93 -2.27 -2.08 -20.92
C THR A 93 -2.04 -1.03 -19.85
N HIS A 94 -1.91 -1.41 -18.58
CA HIS A 94 -1.57 -0.48 -17.51
C HIS A 94 -0.22 0.20 -17.75
N LEU A 95 0.84 -0.55 -18.09
CA LEU A 95 2.17 0.00 -18.34
C LEU A 95 2.17 0.92 -19.57
N LYS A 96 1.41 0.61 -20.62
CA LYS A 96 1.24 1.52 -21.77
C LYS A 96 0.66 2.87 -21.38
N LYS A 97 -0.27 2.93 -20.42
CA LYS A 97 -0.84 4.21 -19.95
C LYS A 97 0.25 5.12 -19.38
N LYS A 98 1.29 4.55 -18.76
CA LYS A 98 2.43 5.31 -18.22
C LYS A 98 3.28 5.99 -19.31
N LEU A 99 3.20 5.51 -20.55
CA LEU A 99 3.92 6.07 -21.70
C LEU A 99 3.16 7.19 -22.42
N PHE A 100 1.91 7.47 -22.06
CA PHE A 100 1.04 8.36 -22.86
C PHE A 100 1.67 9.73 -23.13
N THR A 101 2.07 10.46 -22.07
CA THR A 101 2.68 11.78 -22.19
C THR A 101 4.03 11.71 -22.92
N TYR A 102 4.87 10.72 -22.59
CA TYR A 102 6.19 10.55 -23.20
C TYR A 102 6.11 10.29 -24.71
N ALA A 103 5.18 9.43 -25.14
CA ALA A 103 4.99 9.08 -26.54
C ALA A 103 4.46 10.28 -27.34
N MET A 104 3.55 11.07 -26.77
CA MET A 104 3.05 12.30 -27.38
C MET A 104 4.15 13.37 -27.53
N ASP A 105 5.01 13.54 -26.53
CA ASP A 105 6.12 14.48 -26.58
C ASP A 105 7.20 14.04 -27.59
N LEU A 106 7.44 12.73 -27.70
CA LEU A 106 8.32 12.15 -28.72
C LEU A 106 7.78 12.44 -30.13
N ALA A 107 6.49 12.20 -30.36
CA ALA A 107 5.83 12.44 -31.66
C ALA A 107 5.90 13.91 -32.08
N ARG A 108 5.64 14.83 -31.15
CA ARG A 108 5.70 16.28 -31.38
C ARG A 108 7.13 16.82 -31.52
N GLY A 109 8.12 15.99 -31.18
CA GLY A 109 9.53 16.37 -31.14
C GLY A 109 9.92 17.30 -30.01
N LYS A 110 9.13 17.33 -28.94
CA LYS A 110 9.50 17.96 -27.65
C LYS A 110 10.46 17.08 -26.84
N MET A 111 10.58 15.81 -27.21
CA MET A 111 11.46 14.83 -26.59
C MET A 111 12.32 14.13 -27.65
N SER A 112 13.60 13.92 -27.35
CA SER A 112 14.49 13.11 -28.19
C SER A 112 14.25 11.62 -27.98
N LEU A 113 14.69 10.79 -28.94
CA LEU A 113 14.57 9.33 -28.85
C LEU A 113 15.25 8.79 -27.57
N LYS A 114 16.49 9.22 -27.31
CA LYS A 114 17.26 8.83 -26.13
C LYS A 114 16.56 9.22 -24.82
N MET A 115 16.00 10.44 -24.76
CA MET A 115 15.24 10.87 -23.58
C MET A 115 13.97 10.04 -23.36
N PHE A 116 13.29 9.66 -24.44
CA PHE A 116 12.12 8.79 -24.36
C PHE A 116 12.50 7.40 -23.84
N GLU A 117 13.58 6.81 -24.35
CA GLU A 117 14.10 5.52 -23.87
C GLU A 117 14.38 5.58 -22.36
N ASP A 118 15.14 6.58 -21.91
CA ASP A 118 15.55 6.71 -20.52
C ASP A 118 14.37 6.96 -19.56
N ARG A 119 13.43 7.84 -19.93
CA ARG A 119 12.29 8.21 -19.08
C ARG A 119 11.19 7.16 -19.14
N GLY A 120 10.89 6.65 -20.33
CA GLY A 120 9.91 5.60 -20.55
C GLY A 120 10.30 4.31 -19.83
N ARG A 121 11.56 3.87 -19.96
CA ARG A 121 12.06 2.67 -19.26
C ARG A 121 11.92 2.80 -17.74
N ARG A 122 12.33 3.95 -17.18
CA ARG A 122 12.18 4.23 -15.74
C ARG A 122 10.72 4.25 -15.29
N ALA A 123 9.82 4.87 -16.07
CA ALA A 123 8.41 4.93 -15.75
C ALA A 123 7.77 3.53 -15.71
N ILE A 124 8.09 2.68 -16.69
CA ILE A 124 7.62 1.29 -16.74
C ILE A 124 8.17 0.50 -15.56
N GLN A 125 9.49 0.51 -15.34
CA GLN A 125 10.13 -0.26 -14.27
C GLN A 125 9.60 0.15 -12.89
N THR A 126 9.45 1.45 -12.63
CA THR A 126 8.90 1.97 -11.37
C THR A 126 7.45 1.52 -11.16
N SER A 127 6.62 1.61 -12.21
CA SER A 127 5.21 1.19 -12.17
C SER A 127 5.10 -0.32 -11.94
N LEU A 128 5.92 -1.11 -12.62
CA LEU A 128 5.97 -2.56 -12.48
C LEU A 128 6.37 -2.96 -11.07
N GLN A 129 7.51 -2.47 -10.57
CA GLN A 129 8.02 -2.79 -9.23
C GLN A 129 7.03 -2.38 -8.14
N THR A 130 6.44 -1.18 -8.25
CA THR A 130 5.44 -0.71 -7.28
C THR A 130 4.23 -1.64 -7.24
N ASN A 131 3.70 -2.05 -8.40
CA ASN A 131 2.55 -2.93 -8.42
C ASN A 131 2.87 -4.37 -7.94
N LEU A 132 4.06 -4.90 -8.27
CA LEU A 132 4.51 -6.20 -7.74
C LEU A 132 4.61 -6.19 -6.21
N ARG A 133 5.19 -5.12 -5.63
CA ARG A 133 5.18 -4.92 -4.17
C ARG A 133 3.78 -4.97 -3.60
N ASN A 134 2.86 -4.24 -4.21
CA ASN A 134 1.48 -4.16 -3.73
C ASN A 134 0.75 -5.51 -3.84
N ILE A 135 1.00 -6.27 -4.91
CA ILE A 135 0.48 -7.62 -5.07
C ILE A 135 0.99 -8.52 -3.94
N TYR A 136 2.30 -8.47 -3.66
CA TYR A 136 2.89 -9.33 -2.63
C TYR A 136 2.39 -8.98 -1.23
N GLN A 137 2.37 -7.70 -0.87
CA GLN A 137 1.81 -7.23 0.40
C GLN A 137 0.34 -7.62 0.55
N SER A 138 -0.46 -7.47 -0.50
CA SER A 138 -1.87 -7.91 -0.50
C SER A 138 -1.99 -9.41 -0.30
N TRP A 139 -1.13 -10.20 -0.96
CA TRP A 139 -1.11 -11.65 -0.82
C TRP A 139 -0.73 -12.09 0.60
N ILE A 140 0.28 -11.48 1.23
CA ILE A 140 0.64 -11.72 2.63
C ILE A 140 -0.55 -11.45 3.55
N PHE A 141 -1.18 -10.28 3.41
CA PHE A 141 -2.32 -9.90 4.24
C PHE A 141 -3.52 -10.84 4.07
N LEU A 142 -3.89 -11.15 2.82
CA LEU A 142 -5.00 -12.06 2.53
C LEU A 142 -4.71 -13.48 3.05
N THR A 143 -3.47 -13.95 2.95
CA THR A 143 -3.10 -15.27 3.49
C THR A 143 -3.16 -15.28 5.02
N LEU A 144 -2.69 -14.21 5.67
CA LEU A 144 -2.78 -14.04 7.11
C LEU A 144 -4.24 -14.15 7.59
N ILE A 145 -5.16 -13.40 6.99
CA ILE A 145 -6.57 -13.45 7.41
C ILE A 145 -7.28 -14.76 7.00
N SER A 146 -6.83 -15.42 5.92
CA SER A 146 -7.29 -16.77 5.58
C SER A 146 -6.95 -17.78 6.70
N HIS A 147 -5.72 -17.74 7.22
CA HIS A 147 -5.36 -18.61 8.35
C HIS A 147 -6.15 -18.28 9.62
N LEU A 148 -6.42 -17.00 9.89
CA LEU A 148 -7.25 -16.62 11.03
C LEU A 148 -8.69 -17.14 10.88
N SER A 149 -9.21 -17.21 9.66
CA SER A 149 -10.54 -17.81 9.39
C SER A 149 -10.59 -19.31 9.71
N GLU A 150 -9.47 -20.02 9.52
CA GLU A 150 -9.36 -21.44 9.85
C GLU A 150 -9.37 -21.70 11.37
N ASP A 151 -9.02 -20.69 12.18
CA ASP A 151 -9.17 -20.69 13.64
C ASP A 151 -10.58 -20.20 14.09
N GLY A 152 -11.58 -20.34 13.22
CA GLY A 152 -12.94 -19.88 13.47
C GLY A 152 -13.13 -18.36 13.35
N GLY A 153 -12.17 -17.68 12.71
CA GLY A 153 -12.18 -16.25 12.47
C GLY A 153 -13.41 -15.76 11.69
N VAL A 154 -14.07 -14.73 12.22
CA VAL A 154 -15.23 -14.07 11.60
C VAL A 154 -14.98 -12.57 11.47
N VAL A 155 -15.37 -12.00 10.33
CA VAL A 155 -15.27 -10.56 10.09
C VAL A 155 -16.32 -9.82 10.92
N VAL A 156 -15.86 -8.91 11.77
CA VAL A 156 -16.70 -7.99 12.57
C VAL A 156 -16.82 -6.65 11.87
N TYR A 157 -15.72 -6.17 11.28
CA TYR A 157 -15.68 -4.96 10.45
C TYR A 157 -14.88 -5.26 9.18
N PRO A 158 -15.28 -4.78 8.00
CA PRO A 158 -16.45 -3.94 7.74
C PRO A 158 -17.76 -4.73 7.77
N GLU A 159 -18.81 -4.13 8.32
CA GLU A 159 -20.14 -4.74 8.49
C GLU A 159 -20.78 -5.08 7.15
N CYS A 160 -20.50 -4.26 6.12
CA CYS A 160 -20.96 -4.49 4.76
C CYS A 160 -20.24 -5.63 4.04
N ARG A 161 -19.21 -6.25 4.65
CA ARG A 161 -18.44 -7.36 4.07
C ARG A 161 -17.67 -7.02 2.79
N TYR A 162 -17.45 -5.73 2.53
CA TYR A 162 -16.54 -5.23 1.48
C TYR A 162 -15.20 -4.84 2.08
N LEU A 163 -14.21 -5.73 1.95
CA LEU A 163 -12.85 -5.46 2.42
C LEU A 163 -12.16 -4.50 1.44
N SER A 164 -11.67 -3.37 1.96
CA SER A 164 -10.87 -2.45 1.14
C SER A 164 -9.39 -2.62 1.46
N LEU A 165 -8.60 -2.94 0.43
CA LEU A 165 -7.14 -2.90 0.44
C LEU A 165 -6.61 -1.55 -0.06
N GLU A 166 -7.49 -0.55 -0.17
CA GLU A 166 -7.11 0.78 -0.61
C GLU A 166 -6.23 1.50 0.42
N ARG A 167 -5.32 2.31 -0.11
CA ARG A 167 -4.31 3.06 0.65
C ARG A 167 -4.75 4.50 0.99
N SER A 168 -6.00 4.82 0.70
CA SER A 168 -6.61 6.15 0.84
C SER A 168 -8.10 6.05 0.51
N GLY A 169 -8.96 6.73 1.27
CA GLY A 169 -10.40 6.82 0.98
C GLY A 169 -11.32 6.59 2.18
N LYS A 170 -10.81 5.97 3.26
CA LYS A 170 -11.56 5.75 4.50
C LYS A 170 -11.15 6.66 5.66
N GLN A 171 -10.07 7.43 5.51
CA GLN A 171 -9.52 8.28 6.56
C GLN A 171 -10.12 9.68 6.43
N LYS A 172 -11.07 10.03 7.31
CA LYS A 172 -11.55 11.42 7.44
C LYS A 172 -10.64 12.16 8.42
N VAL A 173 -10.69 13.50 8.44
CA VAL A 173 -9.79 14.42 9.17
C VAL A 173 -9.49 14.01 10.63
N SER A 174 -10.34 13.22 11.28
CA SER A 174 -10.22 12.78 12.68
C SER A 174 -10.24 11.26 12.93
N ILE A 175 -10.37 10.42 11.90
CA ILE A 175 -10.50 8.97 12.09
C ILE A 175 -9.68 8.22 11.06
N ILE A 176 -8.87 7.29 11.55
CA ILE A 176 -8.20 6.25 10.76
C ILE A 176 -8.80 4.91 11.19
N PRO A 177 -9.79 4.38 10.46
CA PRO A 177 -10.44 3.11 10.80
C PRO A 177 -9.62 1.91 10.32
N PRO A 178 -9.86 0.71 10.89
CA PRO A 178 -9.18 -0.51 10.45
C PRO A 178 -9.58 -0.87 9.03
N ASN A 179 -8.74 -1.63 8.33
CA ASN A 179 -9.12 -2.28 7.08
C ASN A 179 -10.08 -3.44 7.36
N ILE A 180 -9.81 -4.20 8.44
CA ILE A 180 -10.65 -5.31 8.90
C ILE A 180 -10.49 -5.50 10.41
N VAL A 181 -11.58 -5.91 11.07
CA VAL A 181 -11.56 -6.46 12.43
C VAL A 181 -12.05 -7.89 12.36
N ILE A 182 -11.27 -8.83 12.90
CA ILE A 182 -11.58 -10.26 12.91
C ILE A 182 -11.74 -10.72 14.36
N SER A 183 -12.85 -11.37 14.65
CA SER A 183 -13.07 -12.13 15.89
C SER A 183 -12.62 -13.57 15.67
N THR A 184 -11.71 -14.05 16.50
CA THR A 184 -11.16 -15.40 16.48
C THR A 184 -11.55 -16.16 17.75
N SER A 185 -11.19 -17.43 17.85
CA SER A 185 -11.36 -18.21 19.08
C SER A 185 -10.66 -17.59 20.30
N ARG A 186 -9.62 -16.77 20.08
CA ARG A 186 -8.79 -16.15 21.12
C ARG A 186 -9.13 -14.67 21.38
N GLY A 187 -10.12 -14.12 20.69
CA GLY A 187 -10.53 -12.73 20.80
C GLY A 187 -10.40 -11.94 19.50
N LEU A 188 -10.34 -10.62 19.61
CA LEU A 188 -10.40 -9.70 18.48
C LEU A 188 -9.03 -9.18 18.07
N LEU A 189 -8.89 -8.96 16.77
CA LEU A 189 -7.72 -8.33 16.15
C LEU A 189 -8.17 -7.29 15.13
N SER A 190 -7.52 -6.12 15.15
CA SER A 190 -7.76 -5.03 14.21
C SER A 190 -6.53 -4.80 13.33
N PHE A 191 -6.72 -4.78 12.01
CA PHE A 191 -5.64 -4.65 11.04
C PHE A 191 -5.73 -3.33 10.28
N PHE A 192 -4.58 -2.70 10.08
CA PHE A 192 -4.45 -1.45 9.32
C PHE A 192 -3.33 -1.59 8.29
N LEU A 193 -3.63 -1.30 7.03
CA LEU A 193 -2.69 -1.39 5.91
C LEU A 193 -2.16 0.00 5.57
N GLU A 194 -0.84 0.17 5.64
CA GLU A 194 -0.14 1.42 5.31
C GLU A 194 -0.72 2.69 5.97
N ALA A 195 -1.32 2.55 7.16
CA ALA A 195 -1.88 3.67 7.92
C ALA A 195 -0.73 4.43 8.61
N PRO A 196 -0.45 5.68 8.17
CA PRO A 196 -1.07 6.84 8.82
C PRO A 196 -1.42 7.99 7.85
N ARG A 197 -1.64 7.76 6.55
CA ARG A 197 -1.88 8.87 5.60
C ARG A 197 -3.22 9.58 5.89
N PRO A 198 -3.29 10.92 5.84
CA PRO A 198 -4.57 11.62 5.77
C PRO A 198 -5.02 11.77 4.31
N VAL A 199 -6.34 11.76 4.07
CA VAL A 199 -6.93 11.75 2.71
C VAL A 199 -7.41 13.13 2.25
N SER A 200 -7.81 14.00 3.18
CA SER A 200 -8.31 15.34 2.87
C SER A 200 -8.18 16.28 4.07
N TRP A 201 -8.10 17.57 3.81
CA TRP A 201 -8.22 18.66 4.80
C TRP A 201 -9.11 19.73 4.19
N GLU A 202 -10.01 20.31 5.00
CA GLU A 202 -10.97 21.31 4.51
C GLU A 202 -10.44 22.74 4.69
N ASP A 203 -9.64 22.98 5.74
CA ASP A 203 -9.05 24.28 6.02
C ASP A 203 -7.58 24.21 6.48
N THR A 204 -7.02 25.39 6.81
CA THR A 204 -5.62 25.53 7.26
C THR A 204 -5.37 24.97 8.67
N ASN A 205 -6.40 24.91 9.52
CA ASN A 205 -6.29 24.34 10.86
C ASN A 205 -6.32 22.80 10.81
N ASP A 206 -7.11 22.24 9.92
CA ASP A 206 -7.13 20.81 9.61
C ASP A 206 -5.80 20.36 9.02
N LEU A 207 -5.24 21.14 8.10
CA LEU A 207 -3.92 20.87 7.55
C LEU A 207 -2.86 20.77 8.67
N LYS A 208 -2.87 21.68 9.65
CA LYS A 208 -1.96 21.64 10.80
C LYS A 208 -2.13 20.37 11.64
N LYS A 209 -3.36 19.88 11.82
CA LYS A 209 -3.65 18.64 12.57
C LYS A 209 -3.18 17.39 11.81
N VAL A 210 -3.44 17.31 10.51
CA VAL A 210 -3.04 16.15 9.70
C VAL A 210 -1.56 16.20 9.24
N TRP A 211 -0.88 17.31 9.48
CA TRP A 211 0.54 17.48 9.16
C TRP A 211 1.46 16.50 9.87
N SER A 212 1.16 16.18 11.14
CA SER A 212 1.88 15.17 11.92
C SER A 212 1.71 13.77 11.34
N LEU A 213 0.58 13.48 10.68
CA LEU A 213 0.33 12.22 9.98
C LEU A 213 1.13 12.09 8.68
N TYR A 214 1.32 13.20 7.97
CA TYR A 214 2.21 13.20 6.81
C TYR A 214 3.67 12.92 7.18
N LYS A 215 4.08 13.35 8.38
CA LYS A 215 5.35 13.05 9.05
C LYS A 215 5.43 11.64 9.63
N ALA A 216 4.34 10.91 9.76
CA ALA A 216 4.42 9.59 10.39
C ALA A 216 5.03 8.57 9.41
N MET A 217 5.91 7.73 9.95
CA MET A 217 6.52 6.62 9.24
C MET A 217 5.46 5.61 8.78
N ARG A 218 5.74 4.78 7.77
CA ARG A 218 4.69 3.98 7.12
C ARG A 218 5.05 2.50 7.10
N PRO A 219 4.83 1.79 8.21
CA PRO A 219 4.91 0.34 8.21
C PRO A 219 3.84 -0.25 7.30
N ASP A 220 4.13 -1.39 6.67
CA ASP A 220 3.22 -1.99 5.69
C ASP A 220 1.89 -2.46 6.33
N ILE A 221 1.94 -3.10 7.50
CA ILE A 221 0.76 -3.60 8.23
C ILE A 221 0.94 -3.36 9.73
N LEU A 222 -0.06 -2.71 10.36
CA LEU A 222 -0.18 -2.57 11.80
C LEU A 222 -1.29 -3.50 12.30
N VAL A 223 -1.05 -4.19 13.43
CA VAL A 223 -2.07 -5.02 14.08
C VAL A 223 -2.22 -4.59 15.53
N TYR A 224 -3.46 -4.50 15.97
CA TYR A 224 -3.85 -4.16 17.33
C TYR A 224 -4.69 -5.30 17.92
N SER A 225 -4.49 -5.53 19.20
CA SER A 225 -5.32 -6.37 20.04
C SER A 225 -6.67 -5.70 20.30
N GLY A 226 -7.76 -6.47 20.23
CA GLY A 226 -9.12 -5.96 20.41
C GLY A 226 -9.70 -5.29 19.16
N MET A 227 -10.83 -4.59 19.37
CA MET A 227 -11.54 -3.83 18.34
C MET A 227 -11.15 -2.35 18.41
N ILE A 228 -10.24 -1.94 17.53
CA ILE A 228 -9.75 -0.56 17.43
C ILE A 228 -10.36 0.07 16.20
N MET A 229 -11.33 0.96 16.41
CA MET A 229 -12.03 1.68 15.33
C MET A 229 -11.35 2.99 14.92
N ASN A 230 -10.38 3.46 15.69
CA ASN A 230 -9.58 4.65 15.36
C ASN A 230 -8.18 4.55 15.98
N ILE A 231 -7.15 4.58 15.12
CA ILE A 231 -5.75 4.63 15.56
C ILE A 231 -5.17 6.05 15.62
N LEU A 232 -5.90 7.07 15.15
CA LEU A 232 -5.44 8.46 15.26
C LEU A 232 -5.49 8.90 16.73
N GLU A 233 -4.37 9.45 17.20
CA GLU A 233 -4.27 10.09 18.52
C GLU A 233 -3.36 11.31 18.41
N ILE A 234 -3.97 12.49 18.29
CA ILE A 234 -3.29 13.73 17.85
C ILE A 234 -2.21 14.19 18.83
N ASP A 235 -2.37 13.85 20.11
CA ASP A 235 -1.44 14.24 21.18
C ASP A 235 -0.18 13.36 21.23
N LEU A 236 -0.09 12.31 20.41
CA LEU A 236 1.10 11.47 20.27
C LEU A 236 2.05 11.95 19.16
N ASP A 237 3.32 11.56 19.27
CA ASP A 237 4.30 11.65 18.18
C ASP A 237 4.98 10.29 17.94
N PRO A 238 4.72 9.61 16.81
CA PRO A 238 3.76 9.99 15.76
C PRO A 238 2.31 9.95 16.28
N PRO A 239 1.36 10.65 15.62
CA PRO A 239 -0.03 10.79 16.07
C PRO A 239 -0.86 9.51 15.84
N ILE A 240 -0.31 8.36 16.21
CA ILE A 240 -0.85 7.04 15.97
C ILE A 240 -0.70 6.23 17.24
N LYS A 241 -1.79 5.61 17.69
CA LYS A 241 -1.79 4.67 18.80
C LYS A 241 -0.70 3.63 18.62
N LYS A 242 -0.01 3.31 19.70
CA LYS A 242 1.02 2.27 19.71
C LYS A 242 0.45 0.92 19.24
N PRO A 243 0.93 0.34 18.12
CA PRO A 243 0.49 -0.96 17.66
C PRO A 243 1.03 -2.09 18.54
N ASP A 244 0.30 -3.19 18.64
CA ASP A 244 0.80 -4.41 19.29
C ASP A 244 1.84 -5.10 18.41
N LEU A 245 1.56 -5.19 17.11
CA LEU A 245 2.42 -5.81 16.11
C LEU A 245 2.61 -4.90 14.90
N ILE A 246 3.82 -4.95 14.35
CA ILE A 246 4.12 -4.42 13.02
C ILE A 246 4.60 -5.58 12.14
N ILE A 247 4.03 -5.69 10.94
CA ILE A 247 4.47 -6.63 9.90
C ILE A 247 4.95 -5.81 8.70
N GLU A 248 6.23 -5.91 8.39
CA GLU A 248 6.85 -5.29 7.21
C GLU A 248 7.06 -6.35 6.13
N VAL A 249 6.74 -6.02 4.87
CA VAL A 249 6.78 -6.96 3.76
C VAL A 249 7.87 -6.56 2.75
N LYS A 250 8.67 -7.53 2.32
CA LYS A 250 9.73 -7.34 1.31
C LYS A 250 9.61 -8.36 0.18
N GLU A 251 9.34 -7.87 -1.01
CA GLU A 251 9.06 -8.67 -2.21
C GLU A 251 10.29 -8.93 -3.08
N LEU A 252 11.36 -8.15 -2.94
CA LEU A 252 12.54 -8.25 -3.79
C LEU A 252 13.67 -8.98 -3.08
N GLU A 253 14.57 -9.58 -3.85
CA GLU A 253 15.73 -10.29 -3.31
C GLU A 253 16.77 -9.32 -2.75
N ASP A 254 17.00 -8.20 -3.44
CA ASP A 254 18.00 -7.18 -3.14
C ASP A 254 17.48 -6.06 -2.24
N TRP A 255 16.31 -6.24 -1.61
CA TRP A 255 15.60 -5.18 -0.88
C TRP A 255 16.50 -4.47 0.15
N TYR A 256 17.39 -5.21 0.81
CA TYR A 256 18.31 -4.72 1.85
C TYR A 256 19.43 -3.81 1.31
N GLN A 257 19.75 -3.92 0.02
CA GLN A 257 20.75 -3.09 -0.67
C GLN A 257 20.16 -1.75 -1.11
N ARG A 258 18.83 -1.67 -1.22
CA ARG A 258 18.15 -0.49 -1.72
C ARG A 258 18.38 0.68 -0.79
N THR A 259 18.75 1.80 -1.40
CA THR A 259 18.90 3.07 -0.72
C THR A 259 17.78 4.00 -1.14
N ARG A 260 17.06 4.55 -0.18
CA ARG A 260 16.21 5.71 -0.40
C ARG A 260 17.03 6.96 -0.15
N GLU A 261 16.94 7.94 -1.05
CA GLU A 261 17.55 9.24 -0.79
C GLU A 261 16.77 9.96 0.31
N ILE A 262 17.34 9.96 1.50
CA ILE A 262 16.91 10.70 2.68
C ILE A 262 18.17 11.42 3.17
N LYS A 263 18.18 12.76 3.11
CA LYS A 263 19.24 13.66 3.63
C LYS A 263 19.80 13.09 4.99
N ARG A 264 21.11 13.13 5.32
CA ARG A 264 21.67 12.50 6.58
C ARG A 264 22.96 13.15 7.03
N ILE A 265 23.34 12.72 8.23
CA ILE A 265 24.49 13.04 9.07
C ILE A 265 25.22 11.71 9.43
N GLU A 266 26.51 11.75 9.74
CA GLU A 266 27.39 10.57 9.91
C GLU A 266 27.11 9.69 11.15
N GLN A 267 26.02 9.90 11.87
CA GLN A 267 25.54 9.09 12.99
C GLN A 267 24.12 8.55 12.73
N PRO A 268 23.67 7.47 13.39
CA PRO A 268 22.27 7.04 13.32
C PRO A 268 21.37 8.21 13.72
N ILE A 269 20.54 8.65 12.77
CA ILE A 269 19.64 9.79 12.92
C ILE A 269 18.70 9.51 14.09
N SER A 270 18.70 10.38 15.10
CA SER A 270 17.71 10.31 16.18
C SER A 270 16.30 10.61 15.64
N ALA A 271 15.25 10.14 16.30
CA ALA A 271 13.87 10.44 15.86
C ALA A 271 13.60 11.95 15.70
N GLU A 272 14.27 12.78 16.51
CA GLU A 272 14.19 14.24 16.48
C GLU A 272 14.88 14.85 15.26
N GLU A 273 16.05 14.32 14.87
CA GLU A 273 16.79 14.76 13.69
C GLU A 273 16.03 14.42 12.39
N TRP A 274 15.38 13.24 12.33
CA TRP A 274 14.50 12.88 11.21
C TRP A 274 13.32 13.85 11.06
N ARG A 275 12.69 14.21 12.18
CA ARG A 275 11.56 15.14 12.27
C ARG A 275 11.95 16.54 11.75
N PHE A 276 13.15 17.02 12.07
CA PHE A 276 13.66 18.30 11.59
C PHE A 276 13.90 18.33 10.07
N MET A 277 14.55 17.29 9.52
CA MET A 277 14.92 17.23 8.11
C MET A 277 13.71 17.15 7.18
N TRP A 278 12.63 16.53 7.66
CA TRP A 278 11.35 16.47 6.98
C TRP A 278 10.61 17.81 7.05
N LEU A 279 10.54 18.46 8.23
CA LEU A 279 9.95 19.80 8.41
C LEU A 279 10.55 20.86 7.46
N ARG A 280 11.86 20.81 7.21
CA ARG A 280 12.55 21.73 6.31
C ARG A 280 12.26 21.49 4.83
N GLY A 281 12.29 20.24 4.37
CA GLY A 281 11.93 19.91 2.97
C GLY A 281 10.49 20.29 2.61
N LEU A 282 9.65 20.36 3.62
CA LEU A 282 8.24 20.71 3.54
C LEU A 282 7.99 22.23 3.61
N TRP A 283 8.80 22.99 4.36
CA TRP A 283 8.86 24.46 4.26
C TRP A 283 9.35 24.91 2.87
N GLU A 284 10.41 24.27 2.36
CA GLU A 284 10.98 24.51 1.03
C GLU A 284 9.98 24.22 -0.10
N GLY A 285 9.15 23.18 0.06
CA GLY A 285 8.18 22.74 -0.96
C GLY A 285 6.78 23.37 -0.87
N LEU A 286 6.26 23.65 0.34
CA LEU A 286 4.86 24.06 0.56
C LEU A 286 4.73 25.38 1.35
N GLY A 287 5.61 25.60 2.33
CA GLY A 287 5.58 26.79 3.20
C GLY A 287 5.83 28.10 2.44
N LYS A 288 6.63 28.04 1.37
CA LYS A 288 6.91 29.15 0.47
C LYS A 288 5.71 29.56 -0.38
N GLU A 289 4.91 28.59 -0.84
CA GLU A 289 3.67 28.83 -1.60
C GLU A 289 2.51 29.31 -0.71
N LEU A 290 2.54 28.97 0.59
CA LEU A 290 1.51 29.34 1.57
C LEU A 290 1.86 30.54 2.47
N GLY A 291 2.96 31.26 2.18
CA GLY A 291 3.32 32.51 2.87
C GLY A 291 3.81 32.36 4.31
N ALA A 292 4.31 31.17 4.70
CA ALA A 292 4.84 30.93 6.03
C ALA A 292 6.14 31.75 6.26
N ARG A 293 6.09 32.72 7.19
CA ARG A 293 7.19 33.66 7.47
C ARG A 293 8.28 33.10 8.39
N THR A 294 8.00 32.02 9.11
CA THR A 294 8.91 31.50 10.14
C THR A 294 9.55 30.19 9.65
N GLU A 295 10.86 30.25 9.40
CA GLU A 295 11.71 29.07 9.20
C GLU A 295 11.72 28.27 10.53
N PRO A 296 11.65 26.92 10.51
CA PRO A 296 11.82 26.13 11.73
C PRO A 296 13.15 26.49 12.41
N GLU A 297 13.17 26.56 13.75
CA GLU A 297 14.39 26.85 14.52
C GLU A 297 15.53 25.94 14.10
N LYS A 298 16.64 26.55 13.66
CA LYS A 298 17.83 25.83 13.21
C LYS A 298 18.45 25.13 14.40
N ILE A 299 18.36 23.80 14.42
CA ILE A 299 19.36 22.98 15.11
C ILE A 299 20.70 23.31 14.44
N GLU A 300 21.76 23.50 15.24
CA GLU A 300 23.09 23.91 14.77
C GLU A 300 23.48 23.18 13.48
N ASP A 301 23.98 23.95 12.52
CA ASP A 301 24.09 23.64 11.09
C ASP A 301 25.04 22.45 10.87
N VAL A 302 24.55 21.22 11.04
CA VAL A 302 25.29 20.01 10.66
C VAL A 302 25.31 19.96 9.14
N SER A 303 26.48 20.31 8.60
CA SER A 303 26.92 20.31 7.22
C SER A 303 25.97 19.64 6.21
N ARG A 304 25.44 20.47 5.32
CA ARG A 304 24.66 20.14 4.13
C ARG A 304 25.31 18.99 3.31
N LYS A 305 24.70 17.80 3.26
CA LYS A 305 24.86 16.81 2.17
C LYS A 305 23.73 15.76 2.13
N ASN A 306 23.33 15.38 0.90
CA ASN A 306 22.30 14.38 0.61
C ASN A 306 22.71 13.00 1.09
N VAL A 307 21.78 12.17 1.55
CA VAL A 307 22.11 10.79 1.93
C VAL A 307 21.14 9.75 1.42
N LYS A 308 21.69 8.55 1.37
CA LYS A 308 21.11 7.23 1.18
C LYS A 308 20.80 6.56 2.53
N LEU A 309 19.53 6.52 2.94
CA LEU A 309 19.07 5.61 3.99
C LEU A 309 18.84 4.25 3.36
N ARG A 310 19.52 3.22 3.85
CA ARG A 310 19.26 1.84 3.40
C ARG A 310 17.90 1.40 3.91
N GLU A 311 17.18 0.64 3.10
CA GLU A 311 15.89 0.10 3.48
C GLU A 311 15.98 -0.74 4.77
N LEU A 312 17.10 -1.42 5.00
CA LEU A 312 17.40 -2.10 6.26
C LEU A 312 17.29 -1.19 7.49
N GLU A 313 17.83 0.03 7.42
CA GLU A 313 17.78 0.98 8.54
C GLU A 313 16.38 1.58 8.69
N LEU A 314 15.64 1.73 7.58
CA LEU A 314 14.24 2.19 7.61
C LEU A 314 13.36 1.23 8.42
N VAL A 315 13.55 -0.08 8.22
CA VAL A 315 12.81 -1.12 8.98
C VAL A 315 13.10 -1.01 10.48
N LYS A 316 14.36 -0.80 10.88
CA LYS A 316 14.71 -0.58 12.29
C LYS A 316 14.06 0.67 12.85
N LEU A 317 14.05 1.75 12.08
CA LEU A 317 13.45 3.01 12.51
C LEU A 317 11.95 2.87 12.78
N TYR A 318 11.22 2.03 12.04
CA TYR A 318 9.82 1.74 12.36
C TYR A 318 9.64 1.16 13.77
N ARG A 319 10.51 0.23 14.18
CA ARG A 319 10.48 -0.32 15.53
C ARG A 319 10.73 0.74 16.58
N GLU A 320 11.73 1.58 16.38
CA GLU A 320 12.10 2.62 17.35
C GLU A 320 11.03 3.71 17.49
N VAL A 321 10.39 4.08 16.38
CA VAL A 321 9.34 5.10 16.35
C VAL A 321 8.04 4.59 16.98
N TYR A 322 7.56 3.42 16.56
CA TYR A 322 6.25 2.90 17.01
C TYR A 322 6.32 2.03 18.27
N LYS A 323 7.51 1.53 18.62
CA LYS A 323 7.78 0.67 19.78
C LYS A 323 6.81 -0.50 19.93
N PRO A 324 6.43 -1.24 18.87
CA PRO A 324 5.43 -2.31 18.99
C PRO A 324 5.90 -3.37 19.98
N LYS A 325 4.95 -4.13 20.55
CA LYS A 325 5.32 -5.28 21.41
C LYS A 325 6.15 -6.29 20.62
N LYS A 326 5.89 -6.43 19.31
CA LYS A 326 6.68 -7.27 18.41
C LYS A 326 6.70 -6.69 16.99
N MET A 327 7.84 -6.74 16.34
CA MET A 327 7.98 -6.40 14.92
C MET A 327 8.47 -7.62 14.14
N ILE A 328 7.86 -7.86 12.97
CA ILE A 328 8.15 -9.00 12.12
C ILE A 328 8.41 -8.48 10.69
N LEU A 329 9.50 -8.94 10.07
CA LEU A 329 9.77 -8.72 8.67
C LEU A 329 9.53 -10.02 7.91
N VAL A 330 8.68 -9.94 6.88
CA VAL A 330 8.32 -11.05 6.01
C VAL A 330 8.94 -10.82 4.63
N ALA A 331 9.85 -11.69 4.22
CA ALA A 331 10.55 -11.57 2.94
C ALA A 331 10.18 -12.72 1.99
N ARG A 332 9.91 -12.37 0.72
CA ARG A 332 9.66 -13.35 -0.34
C ARG A 332 10.87 -14.25 -0.57
N CYS A 333 12.04 -13.64 -0.66
CA CYS A 333 13.31 -14.32 -0.90
C CYS A 333 14.04 -14.59 0.42
N PRO A 334 14.98 -15.56 0.45
CA PRO A 334 15.90 -15.72 1.57
C PRO A 334 16.65 -14.42 1.87
N SER A 335 16.75 -14.04 3.14
CA SER A 335 17.56 -12.90 3.56
C SER A 335 19.00 -13.36 3.81
N PRO A 336 20.03 -12.60 3.41
CA PRO A 336 21.40 -12.93 3.74
C PRO A 336 21.60 -13.10 5.26
N PRO A 337 22.44 -14.06 5.73
CA PRO A 337 22.59 -14.34 7.16
C PRO A 337 23.00 -13.11 8.00
N ASN A 338 23.84 -12.24 7.44
CA ASN A 338 24.25 -10.99 8.10
C ASN A 338 23.09 -9.98 8.23
N VAL A 339 22.25 -9.86 7.20
CA VAL A 339 21.06 -8.99 7.21
C VAL A 339 20.05 -9.50 8.22
N ARG A 340 19.80 -10.82 8.23
CA ARG A 340 18.92 -11.47 9.18
C ARG A 340 19.37 -11.27 10.63
N LYS A 341 20.63 -11.60 10.92
CA LYS A 341 21.22 -11.42 12.26
C LYS A 341 21.11 -9.97 12.72
N ASN A 342 21.39 -9.02 11.84
CA ASN A 342 21.28 -7.60 12.15
C ASN A 342 19.86 -7.16 12.49
N LEU A 343 18.83 -7.67 11.82
CA LEU A 343 17.43 -7.41 12.17
C LEU A 343 17.04 -8.05 13.51
N GLU A 344 17.41 -9.31 13.71
CA GLU A 344 17.09 -10.08 14.92
C GLU A 344 17.75 -9.49 16.17
N GLU A 345 19.01 -9.03 16.08
CA GLU A 345 19.72 -8.26 17.12
C GLU A 345 19.00 -6.95 17.48
N ASN A 346 18.27 -6.37 16.53
CA ASN A 346 17.43 -5.18 16.74
C ASN A 346 15.99 -5.54 17.12
N GLY A 347 15.73 -6.77 17.58
CA GLY A 347 14.42 -7.20 18.05
C GLY A 347 13.35 -7.33 16.96
N ILE A 348 13.76 -7.47 15.69
CA ILE A 348 12.87 -7.69 14.55
C ILE A 348 12.96 -9.16 14.14
N MET A 349 11.84 -9.86 14.22
CA MET A 349 11.78 -11.26 13.83
C MET A 349 11.72 -11.39 12.30
N VAL A 350 12.53 -12.28 11.71
CA VAL A 350 12.55 -12.47 10.26
C VAL A 350 11.90 -13.79 9.86
N ILE A 351 10.93 -13.71 8.95
CA ILE A 351 10.31 -14.86 8.25
C ILE A 351 10.61 -14.66 6.76
N ASP A 352 11.61 -15.35 6.25
CA ASP A 352 12.11 -15.19 4.89
C ASP A 352 11.88 -16.46 4.04
N ASN A 353 12.25 -16.38 2.77
CA ASN A 353 12.04 -17.46 1.80
C ASN A 353 10.58 -17.90 1.70
N VAL A 354 9.63 -16.97 1.87
CA VAL A 354 8.20 -17.27 1.88
C VAL A 354 7.69 -17.60 0.47
N GLY A 355 8.20 -16.95 -0.57
CA GLY A 355 7.62 -17.09 -1.91
C GLY A 355 6.13 -16.77 -1.90
N PHE A 356 5.33 -17.57 -2.61
CA PHE A 356 3.86 -17.58 -2.56
C PHE A 356 3.33 -18.86 -1.85
N ASP A 357 4.09 -19.36 -0.88
CA ASP A 357 3.73 -20.54 -0.09
C ASP A 357 2.97 -20.12 1.17
N ARG A 358 1.69 -20.53 1.26
CA ARG A 358 0.80 -20.16 2.36
C ARG A 358 1.30 -20.76 3.67
N ASP A 359 1.80 -21.99 3.67
CA ASP A 359 2.14 -22.69 4.91
C ASP A 359 3.35 -22.06 5.62
N LYS A 360 4.24 -21.41 4.87
CA LYS A 360 5.34 -20.62 5.44
C LYS A 360 4.88 -19.42 6.26
N LEU A 361 3.63 -18.99 6.14
CA LEU A 361 3.03 -17.93 6.94
C LEU A 361 2.27 -18.43 8.18
N ARG A 362 2.20 -19.75 8.43
CA ARG A 362 1.51 -20.30 9.61
C ARG A 362 2.06 -19.75 10.92
N LYS A 363 3.39 -19.71 11.04
CA LYS A 363 4.08 -19.15 12.19
C LYS A 363 3.73 -17.67 12.42
N LEU A 364 3.61 -16.89 11.33
CA LEU A 364 3.18 -15.49 11.43
C LEU A 364 1.75 -15.41 11.97
N SER A 365 0.84 -16.22 11.43
CA SER A 365 -0.56 -16.25 11.84
C SER A 365 -0.74 -16.65 13.30
N GLU A 366 0.01 -17.63 13.78
CA GLU A 366 0.00 -18.04 15.19
C GLU A 366 0.49 -16.93 16.13
N ILE A 367 1.58 -16.24 15.76
CA ILE A 367 2.07 -15.09 16.51
C ILE A 367 1.00 -13.99 16.53
N VAL A 368 0.39 -13.67 15.39
CA VAL A 368 -0.66 -12.64 15.33
C VAL A 368 -1.86 -13.03 16.21
N LEU A 369 -2.27 -14.29 16.14
CA LEU A 369 -3.38 -14.84 16.93
C LEU A 369 -3.12 -14.79 18.44
N SER A 370 -1.86 -14.90 18.90
CA SER A 370 -1.53 -14.81 20.33
C SER A 370 -1.71 -13.41 20.92
N TYR A 371 -1.94 -12.38 20.10
CA TYR A 371 -2.25 -11.02 20.54
C TYR A 371 -3.75 -10.71 20.51
N ALA A 372 -4.59 -11.68 20.13
CA ALA A 372 -6.03 -11.51 20.19
C ALA A 372 -6.46 -11.35 21.66
N THR A 373 -7.38 -10.40 21.91
CA THR A 373 -7.92 -10.15 23.25
C THR A 373 -9.45 -10.21 23.20
N SER A 374 -10.07 -10.83 24.19
CA SER A 374 -11.53 -10.83 24.34
C SER A 374 -12.05 -9.39 24.45
N SER A 375 -13.21 -9.13 23.86
CA SER A 375 -13.98 -7.90 24.12
C SER A 375 -15.32 -8.30 24.70
N GLU A 376 -15.73 -7.58 25.75
CA GLU A 376 -17.07 -7.70 26.34
C GLU A 376 -18.12 -6.96 25.48
N ASP A 377 -17.68 -6.05 24.59
CA ASP A 377 -18.55 -5.18 23.80
C ASP A 377 -19.08 -5.83 22.51
N VAL A 378 -18.62 -7.05 22.15
CA VAL A 378 -18.96 -7.70 20.89
C VAL A 378 -19.66 -9.03 21.14
N LEU A 379 -20.95 -9.08 20.79
CA LEU A 379 -21.76 -10.30 20.86
C LEU A 379 -21.99 -10.84 19.44
N ILE A 380 -21.44 -12.02 19.14
CA ILE A 380 -21.59 -12.67 17.83
C ILE A 380 -22.63 -13.78 17.93
N LEU A 381 -23.82 -13.53 17.37
CA LEU A 381 -24.85 -14.55 17.25
C LEU A 381 -24.61 -15.43 16.02
N LYS A 382 -24.67 -16.75 16.20
CA LYS A 382 -24.54 -17.75 15.13
C LYS A 382 -25.73 -18.72 15.14
N GLY A 383 -25.93 -19.42 14.02
CA GLY A 383 -26.88 -20.54 13.94
C GLY A 383 -28.35 -20.12 13.99
N GLU A 384 -29.18 -20.97 14.61
CA GLU A 384 -30.64 -20.81 14.66
C GLU A 384 -31.08 -19.56 15.41
N LEU A 385 -30.38 -19.18 16.49
CA LEU A 385 -30.69 -17.97 17.25
C LEU A 385 -30.54 -16.72 16.37
N ALA A 386 -29.46 -16.62 15.59
CA ALA A 386 -29.27 -15.52 14.65
C ALA A 386 -30.40 -15.48 13.61
N ARG A 387 -30.79 -16.64 13.06
CA ARG A 387 -31.90 -16.74 12.09
C ARG A 387 -33.24 -16.31 12.71
N ALA A 388 -33.54 -16.77 13.92
CA ALA A 388 -34.76 -16.44 14.63
C ALA A 388 -34.86 -14.95 14.91
N ILE A 389 -33.78 -14.32 15.39
CA ILE A 389 -33.74 -12.87 15.60
C ILE A 389 -33.91 -12.13 14.28
N TYR A 390 -33.27 -12.56 13.20
CA TYR A 390 -33.39 -11.91 11.89
C TYR A 390 -34.81 -12.02 11.31
N GLN A 391 -35.44 -13.19 11.42
CA GLN A 391 -36.84 -13.40 10.99
C GLN A 391 -37.79 -12.51 11.81
N LYS A 392 -37.66 -12.52 13.13
CA LYS A 392 -38.48 -11.71 14.03
C LYS A 392 -38.26 -10.21 13.80
N SER A 393 -37.04 -9.80 13.50
CA SER A 393 -36.67 -8.43 13.13
C SER A 393 -37.43 -7.98 11.89
N ARG A 394 -37.48 -8.83 10.84
CA ARG A 394 -38.24 -8.56 9.62
C ARG A 394 -39.75 -8.51 9.87
N GLU A 395 -40.30 -9.44 10.65
CA GLU A 395 -41.73 -9.46 11.01
C GLU A 395 -42.15 -8.17 11.74
N LEU A 396 -41.30 -7.67 12.64
CA LEU A 396 -41.60 -6.51 13.48
C LEU A 396 -41.18 -5.18 12.84
N GLY A 397 -40.49 -5.20 11.70
CA GLY A 397 -39.92 -4.00 11.08
C GLY A 397 -38.93 -3.27 11.98
N LYS A 398 -38.22 -4.01 12.84
CA LYS A 398 -37.23 -3.47 13.80
C LYS A 398 -35.85 -4.03 13.51
N HIS A 399 -34.81 -3.27 13.83
CA HIS A 399 -33.43 -3.75 13.73
C HIS A 399 -33.16 -4.92 14.71
N PRO A 400 -32.36 -5.93 14.34
CA PRO A 400 -32.02 -7.07 15.21
C PRO A 400 -31.53 -6.67 16.61
N GLU A 401 -30.76 -5.59 16.70
CA GLU A 401 -30.20 -5.01 17.92
C GLU A 401 -31.29 -4.60 18.92
N PHE A 402 -32.43 -4.11 18.42
CA PHE A 402 -33.59 -3.76 19.25
C PHE A 402 -34.16 -5.00 19.94
N LEU A 403 -34.21 -6.13 19.25
CA LEU A 403 -34.72 -7.39 19.80
C LEU A 403 -33.76 -7.97 20.83
N ILE A 404 -32.46 -7.94 20.55
CA ILE A 404 -31.43 -8.39 21.50
C ILE A 404 -31.51 -7.55 22.79
N LYS A 405 -31.62 -6.23 22.66
CA LYS A 405 -31.75 -5.34 23.82
C LYS A 405 -32.99 -5.65 24.65
N LYS A 406 -34.13 -5.87 24.00
CA LYS A 406 -35.38 -6.30 24.65
C LYS A 406 -35.25 -7.63 25.39
N ILE A 407 -34.53 -8.59 24.82
CA ILE A 407 -34.29 -9.90 25.47
C ILE A 407 -33.43 -9.70 26.71
N ILE A 408 -32.36 -8.89 26.62
CA ILE A 408 -31.47 -8.60 27.74
C ILE A 408 -32.18 -7.83 28.85
N GLU A 409 -33.05 -6.85 28.52
CA GLU A 409 -33.82 -6.07 29.51
C GLU A 409 -34.87 -6.90 30.28
N VAL A 410 -35.18 -8.11 29.80
CA VAL A 410 -36.14 -9.04 30.44
C VAL A 410 -35.44 -10.06 31.34
N ILE A 411 -34.12 -10.18 31.24
CA ILE A 411 -33.25 -11.01 32.09
C ILE A 411 -32.73 -10.15 33.24
#